data_AF-A0A957C4T6-F1
#
_entry.id   AF-A0A957C4T6-F1
#
_cell.length_a   1.000
_cell.length_b   1.000
_cell.length_c   1.000
_cell.angle_alpha   90.00
_cell.angle_beta   90.00
_cell.angle_gamma   90.00
#
_symmetry.space_group_name_H-M   'P 1'
#
loop_
_entity.id
_entity.type
_entity.pdbx_description
1 polymer ?
#
loop_
_entity_poly.entity_id
_entity_poly.type
_entity_poly.pdbx_seq_one_letter_code
_entity_poly.pdbx_strand_id
1 'polypeptide(L)'
;MVAENRGGGNRAFWPVVGFVLALALGAISYILSPVAIQYVVPQLNNGQMPYDQLVVAVAGVIFLILGAIVVLIIAAAVPKNRNPMDKISEKELLEQRALRNKRRVAKKKRELDMKKQSRK
;
A
#
# COMPACT_ATOMS: atom_id res chain seq x y z
N MET A 1 21.62 7.04 -27.94
CA MET A 1 20.25 6.50 -27.90
C MET A 1 20.17 5.52 -26.73
N VAL A 2 19.63 5.96 -25.59
CA VAL A 2 19.46 5.11 -24.39
C VAL A 2 17.97 4.88 -24.25
N ALA A 3 17.54 3.63 -24.44
CA ALA A 3 16.16 3.23 -24.24
C ALA A 3 15.86 3.29 -22.74
N GLU A 4 15.20 4.37 -22.32
CA GLU A 4 14.61 4.52 -21.01
C GLU A 4 13.43 3.55 -20.92
N ASN A 5 13.69 2.35 -20.41
CA ASN A 5 12.66 1.36 -20.13
C ASN A 5 11.83 1.85 -18.92
N ARG A 6 10.86 2.72 -19.18
CA ARG A 6 9.88 3.17 -18.21
C ARG A 6 8.96 1.99 -17.87
N GLY A 7 9.34 1.21 -16.88
CA GLY A 7 8.46 0.29 -16.15
C GLY A 7 7.36 1.05 -15.39
N GLY A 8 6.51 1.75 -16.14
CA GLY A 8 5.34 2.50 -15.70
C GLY A 8 4.08 1.83 -16.21
N GLY A 9 3.89 0.55 -15.86
CA GLY A 9 2.70 -0.23 -16.16
C GLY A 9 2.65 -1.38 -15.18
N ASN A 10 1.47 -1.63 -14.60
CA ASN A 10 1.13 -2.74 -13.68
C ASN A 10 0.87 -2.39 -12.21
N ARG A 11 0.99 -1.13 -11.77
CA ARG A 11 0.44 -0.75 -10.45
C ARG A 11 -1.09 -0.84 -10.40
N ALA A 12 -1.77 -0.73 -11.55
CA ALA A 12 -3.21 -0.88 -11.66
C ALA A 12 -3.71 -2.32 -11.47
N PHE A 13 -2.84 -3.33 -11.64
CA PHE A 13 -3.21 -4.75 -11.48
C PHE A 13 -2.99 -5.26 -10.05
N TRP A 14 -2.30 -4.51 -9.18
CA TRP A 14 -2.11 -4.89 -7.78
C TRP A 14 -3.40 -5.18 -7.01
N PRO A 15 -4.49 -4.39 -7.15
CA PRO A 15 -5.76 -4.68 -6.49
C PRO A 15 -6.38 -6.00 -6.99
N VAL A 16 -6.26 -6.26 -8.30
CA VAL A 16 -6.81 -7.48 -8.92
C VAL A 16 -6.04 -8.71 -8.44
N VAL A 17 -4.71 -8.64 -8.41
CA VAL A 17 -3.87 -9.74 -7.90
C VAL A 17 -4.15 -9.99 -6.41
N GLY A 18 -4.29 -8.93 -5.61
CA GLY A 18 -4.66 -9.06 -4.19
C GLY A 18 -6.05 -9.69 -4.00
N PHE A 19 -7.02 -9.33 -4.84
CA PHE A 19 -8.37 -9.90 -4.78
C PHE A 19 -8.39 -11.40 -5.16
N VAL A 20 -7.69 -11.78 -6.23
CA VAL A 20 -7.57 -13.19 -6.64
C VAL A 20 -6.86 -14.01 -5.55
N LEU A 21 -5.82 -13.45 -4.93
CA LEU A 21 -5.11 -14.08 -3.82
C LEU A 21 -6.02 -14.26 -2.60
N ALA A 22 -6.81 -13.24 -2.25
CA ALA A 22 -7.77 -13.31 -1.15
C ALA A 22 -8.85 -14.37 -1.39
N LEU A 23 -9.37 -14.48 -2.62
CA LEU A 23 -10.30 -15.54 -3.00
C LEU A 23 -9.67 -16.94 -2.89
N ALA A 24 -8.44 -17.10 -3.36
CA ALA A 24 -7.71 -18.36 -3.23
C ALA A 24 -7.49 -18.75 -1.76
N LEU A 25 -7.12 -17.78 -0.91
CA LEU A 25 -6.97 -17.99 0.53
C LEU A 25 -8.30 -18.35 1.20
N GLY A 26 -9.39 -17.72 0.79
CA GLY A 26 -10.74 -18.06 1.26
C GLY A 26 -11.11 -19.49 0.94
N ALA A 27 -10.86 -19.94 -0.30
CA ALA A 27 -11.12 -21.30 -0.73
C ALA A 27 -10.26 -22.33 0.04
N ILE A 28 -8.96 -22.05 0.22
CA ILE A 28 -8.05 -22.92 0.99
C ILE A 28 -8.50 -22.99 2.45
N SER A 29 -8.86 -21.84 3.05
CA SER A 29 -9.33 -21.77 4.44
C SER A 29 -10.59 -22.60 4.66
N TYR A 30 -11.54 -22.54 3.72
CA TYR A 30 -12.78 -23.33 3.80
C TYR A 30 -12.50 -24.83 3.77
N ILE A 31 -11.57 -25.28 2.92
CA ILE A 31 -11.17 -26.71 2.82
C ILE A 31 -10.38 -27.15 4.06
N LEU A 32 -9.56 -26.27 4.65
CA LEU A 32 -8.79 -26.56 5.86
C LEU A 32 -9.64 -26.54 7.15
N SER A 33 -10.75 -25.80 7.14
CA SER A 33 -11.65 -25.66 8.29
C SER A 33 -12.09 -27.00 8.91
N PRO A 34 -12.65 -27.98 8.17
CA PRO A 34 -13.07 -29.25 8.76
C PRO A 34 -11.94 -30.03 9.42
N VAL A 35 -10.70 -29.88 8.94
CA VAL A 35 -9.53 -30.51 9.56
C VAL A 35 -9.20 -29.82 10.89
N ALA A 36 -9.18 -28.48 10.91
CA ALA A 36 -8.93 -27.72 12.14
C ALA A 36 -10.00 -27.96 13.21
N ILE A 37 -11.26 -28.11 12.81
CA ILE A 37 -12.39 -28.44 13.68
C ILE A 37 -12.14 -29.74 14.45
N GLN A 38 -11.54 -30.77 13.84
CA GLN A 38 -11.24 -32.02 14.54
C GLN A 38 -10.30 -31.84 15.75
N TYR A 39 -9.42 -30.82 15.70
CA TYR A 39 -8.48 -30.51 16.77
C TYR A 39 -9.02 -29.47 17.76
N VAL A 40 -9.93 -28.60 17.31
CA VAL A 40 -10.43 -27.46 18.10
C VAL A 40 -11.78 -27.77 18.77
N VAL A 41 -12.64 -28.57 18.14
CA VAL A 41 -13.95 -28.98 18.72
C VAL A 41 -13.82 -29.70 20.05
N PRO A 42 -12.87 -30.60 20.29
CA PRO A 42 -12.73 -31.23 21.61
C PRO A 42 -12.55 -30.22 22.75
N GLN A 43 -12.05 -29.01 22.46
CA GLN A 43 -11.83 -27.93 23.42
C GLN A 43 -12.97 -26.90 23.46
N LEU A 44 -13.75 -26.76 22.39
CA LEU A 44 -14.83 -25.76 22.27
C LEU A 44 -16.25 -26.35 22.42
N ASN A 45 -16.39 -27.67 22.50
CA ASN A 45 -17.68 -28.36 22.53
C ASN A 45 -18.39 -28.23 23.90
N ASN A 46 -18.77 -27.01 24.28
CA ASN A 46 -19.71 -26.71 25.36
C ASN A 46 -21.18 -26.89 24.92
N GLY A 47 -21.44 -27.66 23.85
CA GLY A 47 -22.77 -28.22 23.55
C GLY A 47 -23.84 -27.28 22.98
N GLN A 48 -23.50 -26.06 22.52
CA GLN A 48 -24.53 -25.06 22.16
C GLN A 48 -24.48 -24.54 20.72
N MET A 49 -23.49 -24.89 19.89
CA MET A 49 -23.40 -24.37 18.52
C MET A 49 -23.63 -25.45 17.44
N PRO A 50 -24.50 -25.18 16.44
CA PRO A 50 -24.63 -26.02 15.24
C PRO A 50 -23.29 -26.18 14.52
N TYR A 51 -23.01 -27.39 14.02
CA TYR A 51 -21.76 -27.72 13.33
C TYR A 51 -21.45 -26.74 12.18
N ASP A 52 -22.44 -26.38 11.38
CA ASP A 52 -22.27 -25.45 10.26
C ASP A 52 -21.80 -24.05 10.70
N GLN A 53 -22.30 -23.55 11.84
CA GLN A 53 -21.87 -22.27 12.39
C GLN A 53 -20.41 -22.33 12.88
N LEU A 54 -20.02 -23.46 13.47
CA LEU A 54 -18.67 -23.69 13.94
C LEU A 54 -17.68 -23.82 12.77
N VAL A 55 -18.08 -24.46 11.67
CA VAL A 55 -17.29 -24.53 10.43
C VAL A 55 -17.01 -23.15 9.85
N VAL A 56 -18.03 -22.31 9.77
CA VAL A 56 -17.89 -20.94 9.26
C VAL A 56 -17.04 -20.07 10.19
N ALA A 57 -17.24 -20.19 11.51
CA ALA A 57 -16.45 -19.46 12.50
C ALA A 57 -14.96 -19.83 12.44
N VAL A 58 -14.66 -21.14 12.42
CA VAL A 58 -13.28 -21.63 12.33
C VAL A 58 -12.65 -21.26 10.98
N ALA A 59 -13.38 -21.37 9.87
CA ALA A 59 -12.91 -20.91 8.56
C ALA A 59 -12.59 -19.41 8.55
N GLY A 60 -13.40 -18.58 9.23
CA GLY A 60 -13.15 -17.14 9.38
C GLY A 60 -11.87 -16.85 10.16
N VAL A 61 -11.63 -17.57 11.26
CA VAL A 61 -10.39 -17.43 12.05
C VAL A 61 -9.16 -17.85 11.23
N ILE A 62 -9.22 -19.00 10.56
CA ILE A 62 -8.12 -19.48 9.70
C ILE A 62 -7.85 -18.47 8.57
N PHE A 63 -8.91 -17.91 7.97
CA PHE A 63 -8.79 -16.89 6.93
C PHE A 63 -8.07 -15.64 7.44
N LEU A 64 -8.41 -15.15 8.63
CA LEU A 64 -7.74 -13.99 9.24
C LEU A 64 -6.26 -14.28 9.50
N ILE A 65 -5.93 -15.47 10.01
CA ILE A 65 -4.54 -15.87 10.28
C ILE A 65 -3.74 -15.95 8.97
N LEU A 66 -4.27 -16.64 7.96
CA LEU A 66 -3.64 -16.76 6.65
C LEU A 66 -3.51 -15.39 5.96
N GLY A 67 -4.55 -14.55 6.06
CA GLY A 67 -4.53 -13.18 5.56
C GLY A 67 -3.44 -12.33 6.22
N ALA A 68 -3.29 -12.42 7.55
CA ALA A 68 -2.23 -11.72 8.28
C ALA A 68 -0.83 -12.17 7.85
N ILE A 69 -0.62 -13.47 7.65
CA ILE A 69 0.65 -14.01 7.14
C ILE A 69 0.95 -13.46 5.74
N VAL A 70 -0.05 -13.43 4.86
CA VAL A 70 0.10 -12.92 3.49
C VAL A 70 0.41 -11.42 3.50
N VAL A 71 -0.26 -10.63 4.33
CA VAL A 71 0.05 -9.21 4.52
C VAL A 71 1.48 -9.03 5.04
N LEU A 72 1.93 -9.85 5.98
CA LEU A 72 3.31 -9.85 6.47
C LEU A 72 4.32 -10.19 5.37
N ILE A 73 4.05 -11.21 4.56
CA ILE A 73 4.91 -11.59 3.43
C ILE A 73 4.98 -10.45 2.41
N ILE A 74 3.85 -9.85 2.05
CA ILE A 74 3.80 -8.70 1.13
C ILE A 74 4.56 -7.51 1.76
N ALA A 75 4.35 -7.21 3.04
CA ALA A 75 5.05 -6.13 3.73
C ALA A 75 6.57 -6.36 3.78
N ALA A 76 7.02 -7.60 3.98
CA ALA A 76 8.43 -7.97 3.97
C ALA A 76 9.03 -7.97 2.54
N ALA A 77 8.25 -8.37 1.54
CA ALA A 77 8.68 -8.44 0.14
C ALA A 77 8.60 -7.09 -0.58
N VAL A 78 7.83 -6.12 -0.07
CA VAL A 78 7.80 -4.76 -0.61
C VAL A 78 9.10 -4.05 -0.21
N PRO A 79 10.00 -3.74 -1.17
CA PRO A 79 11.23 -3.04 -0.85
C PRO A 79 10.90 -1.64 -0.32
N LYS A 80 11.46 -1.30 0.85
CA LYS A 80 11.28 -0.03 1.59
C LYS A 80 11.39 1.23 0.70
N ASN A 81 12.15 1.14 -0.40
CA ASN A 81 12.46 2.23 -1.33
C ASN A 81 11.40 2.49 -2.42
N ARG A 82 10.26 1.77 -2.40
CA ARG A 82 9.16 1.97 -3.37
C ARG A 82 8.02 2.83 -2.86
N ASN A 83 8.13 3.43 -1.66
CA ASN A 83 7.23 4.49 -1.26
C ASN A 83 7.38 5.68 -2.23
N PRO A 84 6.37 6.02 -3.04
CA PRO A 84 6.44 7.20 -3.89
C PRO A 84 6.52 8.50 -3.08
N MET A 85 6.19 8.46 -1.79
CA MET A 85 6.33 9.58 -0.85
C MET A 85 7.78 9.84 -0.41
N ASP A 86 8.67 8.84 -0.48
CA ASP A 86 10.06 8.96 -0.02
C ASP A 86 11.03 9.33 -1.16
N LYS A 87 10.51 9.44 -2.38
CA LYS A 87 11.26 9.85 -3.58
C LYS A 87 11.07 11.31 -3.92
N ILE A 88 10.89 12.19 -2.94
CA ILE A 88 11.30 13.58 -3.19
C ILE A 88 12.82 13.56 -3.19
N SER A 89 13.40 13.35 -4.37
CA SER A 89 14.85 13.33 -4.53
C SER A 89 15.42 14.62 -3.94
N GLU A 90 16.48 14.57 -3.13
CA GLU A 90 17.15 15.77 -2.63
C GLU A 90 17.50 16.74 -3.77
N LYS A 91 17.76 16.20 -4.96
CA LYS A 91 17.95 16.96 -6.20
C LYS A 91 16.74 17.80 -6.58
N GLU A 92 15.53 17.25 -6.45
CA GLU A 92 14.27 17.92 -6.74
C GLU A 92 13.95 19.00 -5.68
N LEU A 93 14.30 18.76 -4.41
CA LEU A 93 14.23 19.78 -3.35
C LEU A 93 15.20 20.94 -3.62
N LEU A 94 16.43 20.64 -4.05
CA LEU A 94 17.42 21.65 -4.41
C LEU A 94 16.98 22.45 -5.64
N GLU A 95 16.39 21.81 -6.63
CA GLU A 95 15.88 22.44 -7.84
C GLU A 95 14.68 23.35 -7.53
N GLN A 96 13.75 22.91 -6.67
CA GLN A 96 12.66 23.75 -6.17
C GLN A 96 13.16 24.96 -5.37
N ARG A 97 14.19 24.79 -4.53
CA ARG A 97 14.81 25.90 -3.79
C ARG A 97 15.45 26.92 -4.74
N ALA A 98 16.17 26.45 -5.76
CA ALA A 98 16.78 27.31 -6.78
C ALA A 98 15.73 28.10 -7.57
N LEU A 99 14.64 27.46 -7.99
CA LEU A 99 13.51 28.11 -8.67
C LEU A 99 12.83 29.16 -7.80
N ARG A 100 12.66 28.88 -6.50
CA ARG A 100 12.05 29.81 -5.54
C ARG A 100 12.90 31.06 -5.34
N ASN A 101 14.22 30.89 -5.25
CA ASN A 101 15.16 32.01 -5.12
C ASN A 101 15.18 32.88 -6.39
N LYS A 102 15.22 32.27 -7.58
CA LYS A 102 15.13 33.00 -8.85
C LYS A 102 13.85 33.83 -8.95
N ARG A 103 12.70 33.26 -8.56
CA ARG A 103 11.41 33.98 -8.53
C ARG A 103 11.40 35.15 -7.53
N ARG A 104 12.00 34.98 -6.35
CA ARG A 104 12.12 36.06 -5.35
C ARG A 104 12.95 37.24 -5.86
N VAL A 105 14.10 36.96 -6.47
CA VAL A 105 14.99 38.01 -7.02
C VAL A 105 14.30 38.74 -8.18
N ALA A 106 13.65 38.01 -9.09
CA ALA A 106 12.91 38.60 -10.19
C ALA A 106 11.76 39.49 -9.71
N LYS A 107 11.02 39.07 -8.67
CA LYS A 107 9.94 39.85 -8.08
C LYS A 107 10.46 41.14 -7.43
N LYS A 108 11.54 41.05 -6.65
CA LYS A 108 12.17 42.20 -6.01
C LYS A 108 12.69 43.23 -7.03
N LYS A 109 13.25 42.77 -8.17
CA LYS A 109 13.68 43.65 -9.26
C LYS A 109 12.51 44.39 -9.89
N ARG A 110 11.41 43.69 -10.19
CA ARG A 110 10.17 44.31 -10.70
C ARG A 110 9.59 45.35 -9.74
N GLU A 111 9.58 45.07 -8.44
CA GLU A 111 9.11 46.02 -7.42
C GLU A 111 9.96 47.29 -7.36
N LEU A 112 11.28 47.17 -7.52
CA LEU A 112 12.18 48.32 -7.57
C LEU A 112 11.99 49.15 -8.84
N ASP A 113 11.79 48.51 -9.98
CA ASP A 113 11.55 49.19 -11.26
C ASP A 113 10.20 49.93 -11.25
N MET A 114 9.15 49.33 -10.69
CA MET A 114 7.85 49.99 -10.49
C MET A 114 7.91 51.17 -9.51
N LYS A 115 8.70 51.06 -8.44
CA LYS A 115 8.95 52.18 -7.50
C LYS A 115 9.73 53.33 -8.13
N LYS A 116 10.61 53.05 -9.09
CA LYS A 116 11.35 54.08 -9.84
C LYS A 116 10.45 54.78 -10.86
N GLN A 117 9.53 54.05 -11.49
CA GLN A 117 8.58 54.62 -12.45
C GLN A 117 7.48 55.46 -11.80
N SER A 118 7.03 55.11 -10.59
CA SER A 118 6.02 55.90 -9.84
C SER A 118 6.55 57.16 -9.15
N ARG A 119 7.86 57.39 -9.17
CA ARG A 119 8.51 58.59 -8.61
C ARG A 119 8.89 59.64 -9.68
N LYS A 120 8.72 59.32 -10.96
CA LYS A 120 8.76 60.29 -12.06
C LYS A 120 7.33 60.73 -12.38
#